data_AF-A0ABD5VYT8-F1
#
_entry.id   AF-A0ABD5VYT8-F1
#
_cell.length_a   1.000
_cell.length_b   1.000
_cell.length_c   1.000
_cell.angle_alpha   90.00
_cell.angle_beta   90.00
_cell.angle_gamma   90.00
#
_symmetry.space_group_name_H-M   'P 1'
#
loop_
_entity.id
_entity.type
_entity.pdbx_description
1 polymer ?
#
loop_
_entity_poly.entity_id
_entity_poly.type
_entity_poly.pdbx_seq_one_letter_code
_entity_poly.pdbx_strand_id
1 'polypeptide(L)'
;MLTRVALGARVSIFVAFTGVGIATGIGVPLGAIAGYYEGWLGEGIMRVADMVFTFPALLLALALVTVLGQSKLNVLIAMGLVYWPVFARITRGSVLSVKEEDFVQAARAIGEQDTRIIFSEILPNVLAPIIVQATISLAVAVLVERALVSRARRPAAGPVLGAHAVRQPQLHDASAVVGDSARCLHHADRVEHQLHRRRTQRRTRPPTRTTTGGTELMTRAITPGGGRE
;
A
#
# COMPACT_ATOMS: atom_id res chain seq x y z
N MET A 1 -11.90 -14.97 -16.69
CA MET A 1 -11.46 -14.24 -15.48
C MET A 1 -10.49 -13.09 -15.80
N LEU A 2 -9.48 -13.31 -16.64
CA LEU A 2 -8.53 -12.27 -17.07
C LEU A 2 -9.20 -11.04 -17.72
N THR A 3 -10.25 -11.22 -18.52
CA THR A 3 -11.00 -10.10 -19.15
C THR A 3 -11.66 -9.17 -18.13
N ARG A 4 -12.18 -9.71 -17.00
CA ARG A 4 -12.80 -8.89 -15.93
C ARG A 4 -11.75 -8.12 -15.13
N VAL A 5 -10.56 -8.70 -14.95
CA VAL A 5 -9.43 -8.04 -14.29
C VAL A 5 -8.89 -6.92 -15.17
N ALA A 6 -8.69 -7.15 -16.47
CA ALA A 6 -8.20 -6.14 -17.42
C ALA A 6 -9.17 -4.94 -17.55
N LEU A 7 -10.48 -5.21 -17.66
CA LEU A 7 -11.49 -4.15 -17.71
C LEU A 7 -11.55 -3.33 -16.41
N GLY A 8 -11.42 -3.99 -15.25
CA GLY A 8 -11.37 -3.33 -13.96
C GLY A 8 -10.10 -2.51 -13.73
N ALA A 9 -8.96 -2.95 -14.27
CA ALA A 9 -7.68 -2.24 -14.16
C ALA A 9 -7.69 -0.95 -15.00
N ARG A 10 -8.22 -0.99 -16.24
CA ARG A 10 -8.27 0.17 -17.13
C ARG A 10 -9.04 1.35 -16.52
N VAL A 11 -10.17 1.07 -15.86
CA VAL A 11 -10.99 2.12 -15.22
C VAL A 11 -10.26 2.73 -14.03
N SER A 12 -9.71 1.92 -13.13
CA SER A 12 -9.02 2.46 -11.94
C SER A 12 -7.76 3.24 -12.30
N ILE A 13 -6.98 2.78 -13.31
CA ILE A 13 -5.80 3.51 -13.79
C ILE A 13 -6.21 4.86 -14.39
N PHE A 14 -7.28 4.90 -15.19
CA PHE A 14 -7.77 6.14 -15.78
C PHE A 14 -8.22 7.15 -14.72
N VAL A 15 -8.97 6.70 -13.71
CA VAL A 15 -9.43 7.55 -12.60
C VAL A 15 -8.24 8.10 -11.82
N ALA A 16 -7.29 7.24 -11.46
CA ALA A 16 -6.12 7.63 -10.69
C ALA A 16 -5.23 8.62 -11.47
N PHE A 17 -4.94 8.36 -12.75
CA PHE A 17 -4.13 9.26 -13.58
C PHE A 17 -4.80 10.61 -13.79
N THR A 18 -6.11 10.64 -14.06
CA THR A 18 -6.79 11.90 -14.34
C THR A 18 -6.91 12.74 -13.07
N GLY A 19 -7.25 12.13 -11.93
CA GLY A 19 -7.34 12.84 -10.65
C GLY A 19 -5.98 13.40 -10.20
N VAL A 20 -4.92 12.57 -10.26
CA VAL A 20 -3.55 13.01 -9.95
C VAL A 20 -3.07 14.05 -10.96
N GLY A 21 -3.36 13.88 -12.25
CA GLY A 21 -2.98 14.84 -13.28
C GLY A 21 -3.58 16.23 -13.05
N ILE A 22 -4.85 16.31 -12.68
CA ILE A 22 -5.49 17.60 -12.34
C ILE A 22 -4.87 18.19 -11.06
N ALA A 23 -4.70 17.38 -10.02
CA ALA A 23 -4.12 17.84 -8.75
C ALA A 23 -2.69 18.37 -8.94
N THR A 24 -1.84 17.66 -9.69
CA THR A 24 -0.48 18.10 -10.03
C THR A 24 -0.51 19.32 -10.94
N GLY A 25 -1.36 19.35 -11.96
CA GLY A 25 -1.47 20.46 -12.91
C GLY A 25 -1.87 21.78 -12.26
N ILE A 26 -2.66 21.75 -11.18
CA ILE A 26 -3.03 22.94 -10.39
C ILE A 26 -2.00 23.19 -9.27
N GLY A 27 -1.62 22.15 -8.55
CA GLY A 27 -0.78 22.26 -7.36
C GLY A 27 0.65 22.67 -7.65
N VAL A 28 1.28 22.13 -8.70
CA VAL A 28 2.67 22.46 -9.07
C VAL A 28 2.85 23.93 -9.41
N PRO A 29 2.08 24.56 -10.32
CA PRO A 29 2.26 25.97 -10.62
C PRO A 29 1.96 26.86 -9.40
N LEU A 30 0.92 26.57 -8.62
CA LEU A 30 0.61 27.33 -7.41
C LEU A 30 1.71 27.20 -6.35
N GLY A 31 2.22 25.99 -6.14
CA GLY A 31 3.32 25.72 -5.20
C GLY A 31 4.64 26.36 -5.66
N ALA A 32 4.91 26.37 -6.97
CA ALA A 32 6.09 27.01 -7.52
C ALA A 32 6.06 28.53 -7.33
N ILE A 33 4.92 29.16 -7.61
CA ILE A 33 4.71 30.59 -7.36
C ILE A 33 4.83 30.89 -5.86
N ALA A 34 4.18 30.08 -5.01
CA ALA A 34 4.20 30.26 -3.55
C ALA A 34 5.58 30.03 -2.92
N GLY A 35 6.41 29.16 -3.50
CA GLY A 35 7.80 28.94 -3.07
C GLY A 35 8.77 29.99 -3.58
N TYR A 36 8.53 30.55 -4.77
CA TYR A 36 9.42 31.56 -5.33
C TYR A 36 9.23 32.94 -4.68
N TYR A 37 7.98 33.40 -4.57
CA TYR A 37 7.60 34.71 -4.04
C TYR A 37 7.22 34.63 -2.55
N GLU A 38 8.18 34.30 -1.69
CA GLU A 38 8.08 34.06 -0.22
C GLU A 38 7.37 35.13 0.66
N GLY A 39 6.64 36.08 0.07
CA GLY A 39 5.80 37.04 0.78
C GLY A 39 4.33 36.62 0.92
N TRP A 40 3.48 37.64 1.08
CA TRP A 40 2.04 37.54 1.30
C TRP A 40 1.28 36.69 0.28
N LEU A 41 1.74 36.66 -0.98
CA LEU A 41 1.16 35.84 -2.04
C LEU A 41 1.33 34.34 -1.76
N GLY A 42 2.54 33.92 -1.41
CA GLY A 42 2.81 32.52 -1.04
C GLY A 42 2.06 32.11 0.23
N GLU A 43 2.04 32.98 1.24
CA GLU A 43 1.30 32.76 2.48
C GLU A 43 -0.21 32.64 2.22
N GLY A 44 -0.76 33.49 1.35
CA GLY A 44 -2.18 33.46 0.96
C GLY A 44 -2.56 32.16 0.25
N ILE A 45 -1.74 31.70 -0.70
CA ILE A 45 -1.96 30.42 -1.40
C ILE A 45 -1.93 29.26 -0.41
N MET A 46 -0.94 29.23 0.48
CA MET A 46 -0.82 28.17 1.48
C MET A 46 -1.96 28.20 2.51
N ARG A 47 -2.44 29.38 2.90
CA ARG A 47 -3.63 29.51 3.75
C ARG A 47 -4.88 28.96 3.07
N VAL A 48 -5.10 29.26 1.79
CA VAL A 48 -6.23 28.68 1.05
C VAL A 48 -6.11 27.15 0.99
N ALA A 49 -4.91 26.63 0.75
CA ALA A 49 -4.62 25.20 0.81
C ALA A 49 -4.95 24.60 2.20
N ASP A 50 -4.58 25.28 3.29
CA ASP A 50 -4.84 24.83 4.65
C ASP A 50 -6.34 24.91 5.03
N MET A 51 -7.07 25.91 4.53
CA MET A 51 -8.52 26.02 4.68
C MET A 51 -9.23 24.83 4.02
N VAL A 52 -8.76 24.39 2.84
CA VAL A 52 -9.30 23.22 2.13
C VAL A 52 -9.12 21.93 2.94
N PHE A 53 -7.96 21.75 3.59
CA PHE A 53 -7.65 20.57 4.42
C PHE A 53 -8.19 20.60 5.85
N THR A 54 -8.65 21.76 6.32
CA THR A 54 -9.34 21.85 7.60
C THR A 54 -10.62 21.01 7.58
N PHE A 55 -11.24 20.85 6.41
CA PHE A 55 -12.35 19.93 6.22
C PHE A 55 -11.84 18.54 5.83
N PRO A 56 -12.34 17.46 6.45
CA PRO A 56 -12.03 16.10 6.02
C PRO A 56 -12.29 15.94 4.50
N ALA A 57 -11.25 15.52 3.75
CA ALA A 57 -11.26 15.49 2.29
C ALA A 57 -12.48 14.77 1.68
N LEU A 58 -12.99 13.74 2.35
CA LEU A 58 -14.20 13.01 1.94
C LEU A 58 -15.46 13.88 1.96
N LEU A 59 -15.62 14.73 2.97
CA LEU A 59 -16.78 15.62 3.09
C LEU A 59 -16.74 16.68 1.99
N LEU A 60 -15.56 17.26 1.75
CA LEU A 60 -15.39 18.28 0.72
C LEU A 60 -15.58 17.68 -0.68
N ALA A 61 -15.05 16.49 -0.94
CA ALA A 61 -15.25 15.80 -2.21
C ALA A 61 -16.74 15.49 -2.47
N LEU A 62 -17.47 15.02 -1.44
CA LEU A 62 -18.91 14.77 -1.58
C LEU A 62 -19.68 16.06 -1.86
N ALA A 63 -19.39 17.14 -1.13
CA ALA A 63 -20.03 18.44 -1.33
C ALA A 63 -19.77 19.03 -2.72
N LEU A 64 -18.56 18.88 -3.26
CA LEU A 64 -18.25 19.29 -4.63
C LEU A 64 -19.04 18.46 -5.64
N VAL A 65 -19.09 17.14 -5.47
CA VAL A 65 -19.84 16.25 -6.38
C VAL A 65 -21.34 16.54 -6.36
N THR A 66 -21.92 16.91 -5.22
CA THR A 66 -23.34 17.26 -5.14
C THR A 66 -23.64 18.58 -5.87
N VAL A 67 -22.73 19.56 -5.82
CA VAL A 67 -22.90 20.85 -6.52
C VAL A 67 -22.62 20.73 -8.02
N LEU A 68 -21.54 20.06 -8.42
CA LEU A 68 -21.19 19.89 -9.84
C LEU A 68 -22.09 18.85 -10.54
N GLY A 69 -22.71 17.93 -9.80
CA GLY A 69 -23.52 16.83 -10.31
C GLY A 69 -22.75 15.52 -10.46
N GLN A 70 -23.49 14.40 -10.47
CA GLN A 70 -22.96 13.02 -10.43
C GLN A 70 -22.42 12.51 -11.77
N SER A 71 -21.55 13.28 -12.43
CA SER A 71 -20.81 12.83 -13.62
C SER A 71 -19.45 12.26 -13.21
N LYS A 72 -18.98 11.23 -13.93
CA LYS A 72 -17.64 10.66 -13.76
C LYS A 72 -16.57 11.75 -13.81
N LEU A 73 -16.66 12.66 -14.79
CA LEU A 73 -15.71 13.77 -14.94
C LEU A 73 -15.75 14.73 -13.75
N ASN A 74 -16.93 15.03 -13.21
CA ASN A 74 -17.08 15.95 -12.09
C ASN A 74 -16.49 15.37 -10.80
N VAL A 75 -16.61 14.07 -10.59
CA VAL A 75 -15.95 13.38 -9.47
C VAL A 75 -14.44 13.47 -9.60
N LEU A 76 -13.89 13.26 -10.80
CA LEU A 76 -12.46 13.36 -11.07
C LEU A 76 -11.93 14.78 -10.83
N ILE A 77 -12.66 15.80 -11.32
CA ILE A 77 -12.33 17.22 -11.10
C ILE A 77 -12.39 17.55 -9.61
N ALA A 78 -13.45 17.11 -8.91
CA ALA A 78 -13.59 17.34 -7.47
C ALA A 78 -12.43 16.72 -6.68
N MET A 79 -12.01 15.50 -7.02
CA MET A 79 -10.83 14.89 -6.40
C MET A 79 -9.56 15.71 -6.68
N GLY A 80 -9.33 16.11 -7.93
CA GLY A 80 -8.19 16.96 -8.28
C GLY A 80 -8.15 18.27 -7.47
N LEU A 81 -9.32 18.90 -7.30
CA LEU A 81 -9.49 20.15 -6.55
C LEU A 81 -9.39 19.99 -5.03
N VAL A 82 -9.56 18.78 -4.50
CA VAL A 82 -9.36 18.51 -3.07
C VAL A 82 -7.89 18.18 -2.80
N TYR A 83 -7.21 17.52 -3.72
CA TYR A 83 -5.83 17.03 -3.51
C TYR A 83 -4.73 17.98 -4.03
N TRP A 84 -5.03 19.05 -4.77
CA TRP A 84 -4.02 20.03 -5.20
C TRP A 84 -3.15 20.60 -4.06
N PRO A 85 -3.63 20.81 -2.80
CA PRO A 85 -2.79 21.35 -1.73
C PRO A 85 -1.61 20.44 -1.37
N VAL A 86 -1.75 19.11 -1.54
CA VAL A 86 -0.64 18.16 -1.30
C VAL A 86 0.52 18.47 -2.23
N PHE A 87 0.24 18.61 -3.52
CA PHE A 87 1.24 18.88 -4.54
C PHE A 87 1.81 20.28 -4.37
N ALA A 88 0.96 21.28 -4.09
CA ALA A 88 1.41 22.65 -3.85
C ALA A 88 2.42 22.75 -2.67
N ARG A 89 2.15 22.04 -1.57
CA ARG A 89 3.03 22.06 -0.40
C ARG A 89 4.39 21.41 -0.68
N ILE A 90 4.40 20.29 -1.40
CA ILE A 90 5.63 19.59 -1.76
C ILE A 90 6.45 20.43 -2.74
N THR A 91 5.80 20.97 -3.78
CA THR A 91 6.48 21.86 -4.72
C THR A 91 7.04 23.09 -4.00
N ARG A 92 6.27 23.74 -3.11
CA ARG A 92 6.77 24.88 -2.32
C ARG A 92 8.03 24.52 -1.52
N GLY A 93 8.03 23.40 -0.83
CA GLY A 93 9.19 22.95 -0.04
C GLY A 93 10.41 22.67 -0.91
N SER A 94 10.22 22.03 -2.06
CA SER A 94 11.31 21.77 -3.00
C SER A 94 11.83 23.05 -3.66
N VAL A 95 10.94 23.99 -4.02
CA VAL A 95 11.33 25.28 -4.62
C VAL A 95 12.12 26.12 -3.63
N LEU A 96 11.75 26.13 -2.35
CA LEU A 96 12.50 26.87 -1.32
C LEU A 96 13.96 26.39 -1.25
N SER A 97 14.19 25.08 -1.29
CA SER A 97 15.55 24.51 -1.29
C SER A 97 16.30 24.81 -2.59
N VAL A 98 15.66 24.64 -3.76
CA VAL A 98 16.32 24.83 -5.07
C VAL A 98 16.64 26.31 -5.33
N LYS A 99 15.82 27.23 -4.82
CA LYS A 99 16.03 28.67 -4.97
C LYS A 99 17.32 29.17 -4.32
N GLU A 100 17.77 28.49 -3.26
CA GLU A 100 18.99 28.85 -2.53
C GLU A 100 20.28 28.35 -3.21
N GLU A 101 20.17 27.53 -4.25
CA GLU A 101 21.31 26.97 -4.98
C GLU A 101 22.10 28.03 -5.78
N ASP A 102 23.41 27.83 -5.89
CA ASP A 102 24.35 28.79 -6.51
C ASP A 102 23.99 29.13 -7.96
N PHE A 103 23.49 28.16 -8.74
CA PHE A 103 23.13 28.39 -10.14
C PHE A 103 21.94 29.35 -10.27
N VAL A 104 20.96 29.29 -9.36
CA VAL A 104 19.80 30.18 -9.34
C VAL A 104 20.21 31.58 -8.89
N GLN A 105 21.12 31.68 -7.93
CA GLN A 105 21.66 32.97 -7.48
C GLN A 105 22.47 33.65 -8.59
N ALA A 106 23.28 32.88 -9.33
CA ALA A 106 24.04 33.37 -10.47
C ALA A 106 23.13 33.88 -11.60
N ALA A 107 22.09 33.13 -11.96
CA ALA A 107 21.11 33.55 -12.96
C ALA A 107 20.40 34.86 -12.57
N ARG A 108 20.05 35.01 -11.29
CA ARG A 108 19.47 36.25 -10.76
C ARG A 108 20.46 37.42 -10.81
N ALA A 109 21.74 37.18 -10.51
CA ALA A 109 22.78 38.22 -10.56
C ALA A 109 23.03 38.75 -11.98
N ILE A 110 22.80 37.91 -13.00
CA ILE A 110 22.88 38.28 -14.43
C ILE A 110 21.61 39.05 -14.89
N GLY A 111 20.57 39.12 -14.04
CA GLY A 111 19.34 39.84 -14.34
C GLY A 111 18.36 39.03 -15.19
N GLU A 112 18.41 37.70 -15.13
CA GLU A 112 17.46 36.85 -15.83
C GLU A 112 16.03 37.04 -15.28
N GLN A 113 15.03 37.00 -16.17
CA GLN A 113 13.65 37.21 -15.79
C GLN A 113 13.16 36.09 -14.85
N ASP A 114 12.49 36.46 -13.76
CA ASP A 114 11.99 35.54 -12.74
C ASP A 114 11.18 34.36 -13.31
N THR A 115 10.33 34.61 -14.32
CA THR A 115 9.56 33.55 -14.98
C THR A 115 10.44 32.54 -15.70
N ARG A 116 11.52 33.00 -16.34
CA ARG A 116 12.47 32.15 -17.04
C ARG A 116 13.26 31.29 -16.05
N ILE A 117 13.70 31.87 -14.93
CA ILE A 117 14.35 31.13 -13.83
C ILE A 117 13.41 30.03 -13.30
N ILE A 118 12.13 30.35 -13.06
CA ILE A 118 11.15 29.37 -12.57
C ILE A 118 11.00 28.20 -13.55
N PHE A 119 10.78 28.45 -14.84
CA PHE A 119 10.48 27.38 -15.81
C PHE A 119 11.73 26.64 -16.30
N SER A 120 12.88 27.30 -16.40
CA SER A 120 14.10 26.74 -16.99
C SER A 120 15.03 26.10 -15.96
N GLU A 121 15.06 26.61 -14.72
CA GLU A 121 16.00 26.16 -13.70
C GLU A 121 15.30 25.47 -12.55
N ILE A 122 14.28 26.10 -11.97
CA ILE A 122 13.65 25.59 -10.76
C ILE A 122 12.75 24.41 -11.07
N LEU A 123 11.81 24.59 -12.02
CA LEU A 123 10.80 23.59 -12.35
C LEU A 123 11.40 22.22 -12.69
N PRO A 124 12.38 22.08 -13.60
CA PRO A 124 12.97 20.77 -13.92
C PRO A 124 13.65 20.10 -12.72
N ASN A 125 14.24 20.87 -11.80
CA ASN A 125 14.87 20.34 -10.59
C ASN A 125 13.84 19.85 -9.56
N VAL A 126 12.71 20.54 -9.42
CA VAL A 126 11.65 20.12 -8.48
C VAL A 126 10.74 19.02 -9.04
N LEU A 127 10.87 18.64 -10.32
CA LEU A 127 10.11 17.51 -10.88
C LEU A 127 10.42 16.18 -10.17
N ALA A 128 11.65 15.97 -9.70
CA ALA A 128 12.05 14.73 -9.04
C ALA A 128 11.15 14.38 -7.83
N PRO A 129 10.99 15.24 -6.80
CA PRO A 129 10.08 14.96 -5.69
C PRO A 129 8.60 14.93 -6.10
N ILE A 130 8.20 15.71 -7.12
CA ILE A 130 6.83 15.70 -7.63
C ILE A 130 6.47 14.34 -8.24
N ILE A 131 7.37 13.75 -9.03
CA ILE A 131 7.16 12.44 -9.66
C ILE A 131 7.03 11.36 -8.58
N VAL A 132 7.92 11.36 -7.58
CA VAL A 132 7.84 10.42 -6.45
C VAL A 132 6.50 10.56 -5.74
N GLN A 133 6.08 11.78 -5.40
CA GLN A 133 4.78 12.01 -4.77
C GLN A 133 3.61 11.56 -5.66
N ALA A 134 3.68 11.80 -6.97
CA ALA A 134 2.64 11.40 -7.91
C ALA A 134 2.48 9.87 -7.91
N THR A 135 3.58 9.11 -7.88
CA THR A 135 3.50 7.65 -7.81
C THR A 135 2.85 7.15 -6.53
N ILE A 136 3.19 7.74 -5.38
CA ILE A 136 2.59 7.41 -4.08
C ILE A 136 1.10 7.73 -4.11
N SER A 137 0.75 8.91 -4.62
CA SER A 137 -0.64 9.38 -4.69
C SER A 137 -1.49 8.50 -5.61
N LEU A 138 -0.92 8.03 -6.72
CA LEU A 138 -1.57 7.10 -7.63
C LEU A 138 -1.89 5.77 -6.92
N ALA A 139 -0.93 5.23 -6.16
CA ALA A 139 -1.14 3.99 -5.38
C ALA A 139 -2.24 4.15 -4.33
N VAL A 140 -2.25 5.27 -3.60
CA VAL A 140 -3.27 5.58 -2.58
C VAL A 140 -4.65 5.77 -3.23
N ALA A 141 -4.74 6.47 -4.35
CA ALA A 141 -5.99 6.73 -5.05
C ALA A 141 -6.68 5.42 -5.48
N VAL A 142 -5.92 4.46 -6.04
CA VAL A 142 -6.45 3.14 -6.39
C VAL A 142 -6.94 2.40 -5.15
N LEU A 143 -6.19 2.47 -4.04
CA LEU A 143 -6.58 1.79 -2.80
C LEU A 143 -7.89 2.36 -2.23
N VAL A 144 -8.04 3.68 -2.25
CA VAL A 144 -9.24 4.39 -1.78
C VAL A 144 -10.46 4.06 -2.66
N GLU A 145 -10.31 4.03 -3.98
CA GLU A 145 -11.39 3.63 -4.90
C GLU A 145 -11.92 2.23 -4.55
N ARG A 146 -11.00 1.27 -4.34
CA ARG A 146 -11.36 -0.11 -3.96
C ARG A 146 -12.05 -0.14 -2.60
N ALA A 147 -11.55 0.62 -1.63
CA ALA A 147 -12.15 0.71 -0.30
C ALA A 147 -13.59 1.25 -0.37
N LEU A 148 -13.81 2.34 -1.12
CA LEU A 148 -15.13 2.95 -1.31
C LEU A 148 -16.11 2.00 -2.01
N VAL A 149 -15.70 1.35 -3.11
CA VAL A 149 -16.54 0.37 -3.81
C VAL A 149 -16.91 -0.80 -2.91
N SER A 150 -15.98 -1.29 -2.07
CA SER A 150 -16.26 -2.36 -1.13
C SER A 150 -17.25 -1.94 -0.05
N ARG A 151 -17.15 -0.69 0.44
CA ARG A 151 -18.05 -0.14 1.46
C ARG A 151 -19.43 0.16 0.91
N ALA A 152 -19.54 0.66 -0.32
CA ALA A 152 -20.79 0.91 -1.02
C ALA A 152 -21.54 -0.39 -1.36
N ARG A 153 -20.84 -1.52 -1.53
CA ARG A 153 -21.46 -2.84 -1.70
C ARG A 153 -21.99 -3.47 -0.41
N ARG A 154 -21.70 -2.90 0.76
CA ARG A 154 -22.36 -3.32 1.99
C ARG A 154 -23.72 -2.62 2.02
N PRO A 155 -24.86 -3.32 1.80
CA PRO A 155 -26.16 -2.69 2.02
C PRO A 155 -26.15 -2.15 3.45
N ALA A 156 -26.54 -0.89 3.60
CA ALA A 156 -26.79 -0.32 4.91
C ALA A 156 -27.75 -1.27 5.61
N ALA A 157 -27.26 -2.01 6.61
CA ALA A 157 -28.16 -2.68 7.53
C ALA A 157 -29.06 -1.58 8.08
N GLY A 158 -30.35 -1.68 7.75
CA GLY A 158 -31.39 -0.78 8.21
C GLY A 158 -31.50 -0.75 9.74
N PRO A 159 -32.37 0.13 10.24
CA PRO A 159 -32.14 0.91 11.45
C PRO A 159 -32.14 0.06 12.72
N VAL A 160 -31.35 0.53 13.69
CA VAL A 160 -31.43 0.08 15.07
C VAL A 160 -32.85 0.26 15.61
N LEU A 161 -33.30 -0.81 16.28
CA LEU A 161 -34.45 -0.95 17.18
C LEU A 161 -35.82 -1.30 16.56
N GLY A 162 -36.15 -2.59 16.68
CA GLY A 162 -37.49 -3.13 16.46
C GLY A 162 -37.43 -4.65 16.49
N ALA A 163 -37.58 -5.23 17.68
CA ALA A 163 -37.69 -6.67 17.88
C ALA A 163 -38.83 -7.28 17.05
N HIS A 164 -38.66 -8.57 16.77
CA HIS A 164 -39.62 -9.53 16.22
C HIS A 164 -39.69 -9.71 14.69
N ALA A 165 -39.64 -11.01 14.37
CA ALA A 165 -40.27 -11.67 13.24
C ALA A 165 -39.45 -11.90 11.95
N VAL A 166 -38.77 -13.06 11.96
CA VAL A 166 -38.98 -14.13 10.96
C VAL A 166 -38.59 -13.82 9.51
N ARG A 167 -37.40 -14.31 9.11
CA ARG A 167 -37.24 -15.34 8.06
C ARG A 167 -35.76 -15.76 7.91
N GLN A 168 -35.41 -16.93 8.42
CA GLN A 168 -34.27 -17.72 7.92
C GLN A 168 -34.82 -18.70 6.86
N PRO A 169 -34.24 -18.70 5.65
CA PRO A 169 -33.44 -19.86 5.21
C PRO A 169 -32.21 -19.37 4.40
N GLN A 170 -31.00 -19.93 4.43
CA GLN A 170 -30.49 -21.21 4.88
C GLN A 170 -29.14 -21.01 5.57
N LEU A 171 -28.97 -21.67 6.71
CA LEU A 171 -27.75 -21.69 7.51
C LEU A 171 -27.22 -23.14 7.52
N HIS A 172 -26.92 -23.72 6.36
CA HIS A 172 -26.49 -25.13 6.28
C HIS A 172 -25.03 -25.36 5.82
N ASP A 173 -24.31 -24.33 5.38
CA ASP A 173 -22.91 -24.47 4.90
C ASP A 173 -21.83 -23.73 5.72
N ALA A 174 -22.21 -22.87 6.66
CA ALA A 174 -21.23 -22.08 7.43
C ALA A 174 -20.69 -22.81 8.68
N SER A 175 -21.46 -23.73 9.28
CA SER A 175 -21.04 -24.50 10.46
C SER A 175 -20.06 -25.63 10.13
N ALA A 176 -20.03 -26.10 8.87
CA ALA A 176 -19.05 -27.10 8.40
C ALA A 176 -17.62 -26.52 8.36
N VAL A 177 -17.45 -25.28 7.88
CA VAL A 177 -16.13 -24.65 7.70
C VAL A 177 -15.49 -24.21 9.03
N VAL A 178 -16.31 -23.78 10.00
CA VAL A 178 -15.82 -23.43 11.35
C VAL A 178 -15.48 -24.68 12.16
N GLY A 179 -16.25 -25.77 11.98
CA GLY A 179 -15.98 -27.07 12.62
C GLY A 179 -14.68 -27.73 12.16
N ASP A 180 -14.37 -27.66 10.87
CA ASP A 180 -13.12 -28.24 10.32
C ASP A 180 -11.88 -27.44 10.73
N SER A 181 -11.99 -26.12 10.83
CA SER A 181 -10.88 -25.26 11.28
C SER A 181 -10.52 -25.53 12.75
N ALA A 182 -11.52 -25.74 13.62
CA ALA A 182 -11.29 -26.10 15.02
C ALA A 182 -10.73 -27.52 15.16
N ARG A 183 -11.17 -28.50 14.34
CA ARG A 183 -10.59 -29.86 14.35
C ARG A 183 -9.15 -29.88 13.87
N CYS A 184 -8.79 -29.11 12.84
CA CYS A 184 -7.43 -29.03 12.32
C CYS A 184 -6.48 -28.37 13.33
N LEU A 185 -6.92 -27.32 14.02
CA LEU A 185 -6.10 -26.69 15.07
C LEU A 185 -5.90 -27.63 16.26
N HIS A 186 -6.95 -28.33 16.70
CA HIS A 186 -6.85 -29.28 17.81
C HIS A 186 -6.03 -30.54 17.45
N HIS A 187 -6.00 -30.93 16.16
CA HIS A 187 -5.19 -32.03 15.67
C HIS A 187 -3.71 -31.64 15.56
N ALA A 188 -3.41 -30.44 15.07
CA ALA A 188 -2.04 -29.91 15.03
C ALA A 188 -1.43 -29.83 16.44
N ASP A 189 -2.20 -29.34 17.42
CA ASP A 189 -1.76 -29.22 18.82
C ASP A 189 -1.50 -30.61 19.46
N ARG A 190 -2.32 -31.62 19.15
CA ARG A 190 -2.07 -33.01 19.58
C ARG A 190 -0.79 -33.60 18.97
N VAL A 191 -0.49 -33.30 17.72
CA VAL A 191 0.70 -33.83 17.04
C VAL A 191 1.98 -33.21 17.60
N GLU A 192 2.00 -31.91 17.85
CA GLU A 192 3.15 -31.26 18.51
C GLU A 192 3.39 -31.80 19.92
N HIS A 193 2.32 -32.01 20.68
CA HIS A 193 2.43 -32.55 22.04
C HIS A 193 2.95 -34.00 22.06
N GLN A 194 2.64 -34.81 21.04
CA GLN A 194 3.20 -36.15 20.87
C GLN A 194 4.67 -36.15 20.42
N LEU A 195 5.06 -35.22 19.53
CA LEU A 195 6.44 -35.06 19.07
C LEU A 195 7.37 -34.60 20.20
N HIS A 196 6.89 -33.70 21.07
CA HIS A 196 7.64 -33.29 22.26
C HIS A 196 7.85 -34.45 23.26
N ARG A 197 6.84 -35.31 23.47
CA ARG A 197 7.00 -36.52 24.30
C ARG A 197 7.97 -37.55 23.70
N ARG A 198 7.96 -37.73 22.37
CA ARG A 198 8.92 -38.64 21.71
C ARG A 198 10.36 -38.14 21.79
N ARG A 199 10.59 -36.83 21.73
CA ARG A 199 11.93 -36.23 21.86
C ARG A 199 12.51 -36.36 23.27
N THR A 200 11.69 -36.24 24.32
CA THR A 200 12.14 -36.44 25.70
C THR A 200 12.38 -37.91 26.03
N GLN A 201 11.58 -38.83 25.50
CA GLN A 201 11.73 -40.27 25.74
C GLN A 201 12.93 -40.91 25.01
N ARG A 202 13.39 -40.30 23.90
CA ARG A 202 14.60 -40.76 23.18
C ARG A 202 15.91 -40.40 23.88
N ARG A 203 15.89 -39.44 24.83
CA ARG A 203 17.09 -39.00 25.57
C ARG A 203 17.39 -39.83 26.83
N THR A 204 16.49 -40.70 27.28
CA THR A 204 16.62 -41.43 28.57
C THR A 204 16.83 -42.93 28.42
N ARG A 205 17.25 -43.45 27.25
CA ARG A 205 17.65 -44.87 27.14
C ARG A 205 19.11 -45.04 27.59
N PRO A 206 19.40 -45.79 28.67
CA PRO A 206 20.76 -46.14 29.04
C PRO A 206 21.37 -47.10 28.01
N PRO A 207 22.70 -47.07 27.80
CA PRO A 207 23.36 -48.03 26.92
C PRO A 207 23.38 -49.42 27.56
N THR A 208 22.67 -50.38 26.97
CA THR A 208 22.81 -51.80 27.32
C THR A 208 24.16 -52.31 26.85
N ARG A 209 25.07 -52.53 27.81
CA ARG A 209 26.21 -53.45 27.68
C ARG A 209 25.68 -54.88 27.78
N THR A 210 25.94 -55.71 26.77
CA THR A 210 26.15 -57.16 26.96
C THR A 210 27.13 -57.66 25.90
N THR A 211 28.26 -58.12 26.42
CA THR A 211 29.30 -58.89 25.76
C THR A 211 28.85 -60.35 25.58
N THR A 212 29.51 -61.03 24.63
CA THR A 212 29.75 -62.50 24.59
C THR A 212 28.83 -63.33 23.70
N GLY A 213 29.44 -63.83 22.61
CA GLY A 213 29.44 -65.26 22.31
C GLY A 213 28.58 -65.72 21.14
N GLY A 214 29.24 -66.24 20.11
CA GLY A 214 28.69 -67.36 19.35
C GLY A 214 28.14 -67.05 17.95
N THR A 215 29.02 -66.67 17.03
CA THR A 215 29.01 -67.21 15.66
C THR A 215 30.45 -67.27 15.14
N GLU A 216 31.27 -68.10 15.79
CA GLU A 216 32.06 -69.06 15.02
C GLU A 216 31.08 -69.97 14.26
N LEU A 217 31.48 -70.45 13.09
CA LEU A 217 30.67 -71.17 12.07
C LEU A 217 29.93 -70.27 11.08
N MET A 218 30.69 -69.52 10.28
CA MET A 218 30.46 -69.57 8.83
C MET A 218 31.78 -69.36 8.09
N THR A 219 32.35 -70.48 7.62
CA THR A 219 33.14 -70.52 6.37
C THR A 219 34.51 -69.83 6.44
N ARG A 220 35.55 -70.44 7.05
CA ARG A 220 36.46 -71.41 6.38
C ARG A 220 36.11 -71.74 4.92
N ALA A 221 36.48 -70.84 4.02
CA ALA A 221 36.81 -71.04 2.61
C ALA A 221 37.36 -69.66 2.15
N ILE A 222 38.61 -69.39 1.83
CA ILE A 222 39.54 -69.96 0.83
C ILE A 222 40.90 -69.33 1.21
N THR A 223 41.81 -70.10 1.79
CA THR A 223 43.09 -70.56 1.21
C THR A 223 44.17 -69.46 1.05
N PRO A 224 45.39 -69.71 1.57
CA PRO A 224 46.51 -68.76 1.61
C PRO A 224 47.46 -68.93 0.42
N GLY A 225 48.40 -67.99 0.24
CA GLY A 225 49.71 -68.32 -0.33
C GLY A 225 50.14 -67.53 -1.56
N GLY A 226 50.77 -66.39 -1.31
CA GLY A 226 51.80 -65.78 -2.16
C GLY A 226 52.42 -64.68 -1.30
N GLY A 227 53.68 -64.70 -0.87
CA GLY A 227 54.85 -65.30 -1.47
C GLY A 227 55.85 -64.17 -1.72
N ARG A 228 56.59 -63.81 -0.66
CA ARG A 228 57.92 -63.16 -0.63
C ARG A 228 58.07 -61.74 -1.21
N GLU A 229 58.70 -60.92 -0.35
CA GLU A 229 59.66 -59.83 -0.65
C GLU A 229 59.13 -58.54 -1.28
#